data_AF-A0A6A0AIC2-F1
#
_entry.id   AF-A0A6A0AIC2-F1
#
_cell.length_a   1.000
_cell.length_b   1.000
_cell.length_c   1.000
_cell.angle_alpha   90.00
_cell.angle_beta   90.00
_cell.angle_gamma   90.00
#
_symmetry.space_group_name_H-M   'P 1'
#
loop_
_entity.id
_entity.type
_entity.pdbx_description
1 polymer ?
#
loop_
_entity_poly.entity_id
_entity_poly.type
_entity_poly.pdbx_seq_one_letter_code
_entity_poly.pdbx_strand_id
1 'polypeptide(L)'
;LGKLSIKSMVSSLSTNSSIVENEVAEVEMLLEAYFMHFDNTYNRLQNLNEYIKDTEDMVNIKLDQHRNQLITTDLILTAFTCAMAMVTTIAGIFGMNLDSGLQEVEGVFVQVTVASCVGAVGMFALFVIWAWRYGLLVFA
;
A
#
# COMPACT_ATOMS: atom_id res chain seq x y z
N LEU A 1 73.79 9.50 -51.77
CA LEU A 1 73.82 9.07 -50.35
C LEU A 1 72.78 9.80 -49.47
N GLY A 2 72.60 11.12 -49.56
CA GLY A 2 71.65 11.87 -48.70
C GLY A 2 70.15 11.52 -48.82
N LYS A 3 69.64 11.12 -50.01
CA LYS A 3 68.21 10.78 -50.19
C LYS A 3 67.78 9.46 -49.56
N LEU A 4 68.71 8.54 -49.29
CA LEU A 4 68.41 7.29 -48.57
C LEU A 4 68.19 7.53 -47.08
N SER A 5 69.01 8.42 -46.48
CA SER A 5 68.93 8.77 -45.05
C SER A 5 67.64 9.53 -44.71
N ILE A 6 67.21 10.44 -45.59
CA ILE A 6 65.93 11.15 -45.41
C ILE A 6 64.75 10.18 -45.56
N LYS A 7 64.79 9.24 -46.51
CA LYS A 7 63.70 8.26 -46.71
C LYS A 7 63.58 7.28 -45.54
N SER A 8 64.68 6.86 -44.93
CA SER A 8 64.63 6.04 -43.72
C SER A 8 64.10 6.84 -42.54
N MET A 9 64.51 8.10 -42.38
CA MET A 9 64.05 8.96 -41.29
C MET A 9 62.55 9.31 -41.42
N VAL A 10 62.06 9.56 -42.65
CA VAL A 10 60.63 9.75 -42.95
C VAL A 10 59.84 8.47 -42.72
N SER A 11 60.39 7.31 -43.07
CA SER A 11 59.77 6.02 -42.77
C SER A 11 59.66 5.78 -41.26
N SER A 12 60.72 6.05 -40.50
CA SER A 12 60.72 5.92 -39.04
C SER A 12 59.75 6.90 -38.38
N LEU A 13 59.66 8.12 -38.90
CA LEU A 13 58.72 9.14 -38.41
C LEU A 13 57.25 8.74 -38.68
N SER A 14 56.98 8.22 -39.88
CA SER A 14 55.66 7.71 -40.26
C SER A 14 55.27 6.45 -39.51
N THR A 15 56.22 5.59 -39.16
CA THR A 15 55.99 4.42 -38.31
C THR A 15 55.68 4.85 -36.87
N ASN A 16 56.42 5.80 -36.29
CA ASN A 16 56.14 6.31 -34.94
C ASN A 16 54.77 7.00 -34.84
N SER A 17 54.37 7.81 -35.84
CA SER A 17 53.05 8.44 -35.82
C SER A 17 51.92 7.40 -35.90
N SER A 18 52.08 6.35 -36.71
CA SER A 18 51.10 5.26 -36.81
C SER A 18 50.99 4.42 -35.53
N ILE A 19 52.08 4.28 -34.77
CA ILE A 19 52.05 3.59 -33.47
C ILE A 19 51.28 4.43 -32.44
N VAL A 20 51.55 5.73 -32.37
CA VAL A 20 50.85 6.66 -31.46
C VAL A 20 49.36 6.75 -31.81
N GLU A 21 49.00 6.79 -33.09
CA GLU A 21 47.59 6.78 -33.53
C GLU A 21 46.88 5.48 -33.15
N ASN A 22 47.54 4.32 -33.25
CA ASN A 22 46.95 3.04 -32.81
C ASN A 22 46.78 2.99 -31.28
N GLU A 23 47.77 3.42 -30.50
CA GLU A 23 47.68 3.44 -29.03
C GLU A 23 46.56 4.39 -28.56
N VAL A 24 46.40 5.56 -29.19
CA VAL A 24 45.32 6.49 -28.89
C VAL A 24 43.96 5.91 -29.27
N ALA A 25 43.85 5.26 -30.44
CA ALA A 25 42.62 4.62 -30.89
C ALA A 25 42.18 3.46 -29.97
N GLU A 26 43.13 2.67 -29.45
CA GLU A 26 42.83 1.62 -28.47
C GLU A 26 42.27 2.19 -27.16
N VAL A 27 42.85 3.28 -26.67
CA VAL A 27 42.36 3.97 -25.46
C VAL A 27 40.98 4.60 -25.69
N GLU A 28 40.75 5.18 -26.86
CA GLU A 28 39.46 5.77 -27.23
C GLU A 28 38.35 4.71 -27.30
N MET A 29 38.60 3.55 -27.91
CA MET A 29 37.64 2.44 -27.94
C MET A 29 37.32 1.92 -26.53
N LEU A 30 38.31 1.83 -25.64
CA LEU A 30 38.08 1.45 -24.24
C LEU A 30 37.26 2.52 -23.52
N LEU A 31 37.58 3.79 -23.71
CA LEU A 31 36.87 4.91 -23.09
C LEU A 31 35.40 4.95 -23.54
N GLU A 32 35.15 4.75 -24.83
CA GLU A 32 33.79 4.69 -25.38
C GLU A 32 33.01 3.49 -24.83
N ALA A 33 33.65 2.32 -24.72
CA ALA A 33 33.04 1.16 -24.08
C ALA A 33 32.70 1.43 -22.60
N TYR A 34 33.56 2.16 -21.87
CA TYR A 34 33.28 2.58 -20.49
C TYR A 34 32.12 3.57 -20.40
N PHE A 35 32.05 4.58 -21.28
CA PHE A 35 30.93 5.52 -21.30
C PHE A 35 29.62 4.82 -21.65
N MET A 36 29.62 3.94 -22.64
CA MET A 36 28.45 3.13 -23.00
C MET A 36 27.99 2.26 -21.82
N HIS A 37 28.93 1.64 -21.09
CA HIS A 37 28.58 0.84 -19.92
C HIS A 37 28.01 1.69 -18.78
N PHE A 38 28.56 2.89 -18.58
CA PHE A 38 28.06 3.85 -17.61
C PHE A 38 26.63 4.30 -17.93
N ASP A 39 26.34 4.69 -19.17
CA ASP A 39 25.00 5.10 -19.62
C ASP A 39 23.99 3.96 -19.50
N ASN A 40 24.40 2.74 -19.88
CA ASN A 40 23.57 1.55 -19.71
C ASN A 40 23.24 1.28 -18.24
N THR A 41 24.21 1.48 -17.35
CA THR A 41 24.02 1.31 -15.91
C THR A 41 23.14 2.42 -15.33
N TYR A 42 23.32 3.66 -15.80
CA TYR A 42 22.50 4.80 -15.42
C TYR A 42 21.02 4.60 -15.82
N ASN A 43 20.77 4.16 -17.04
CA ASN A 43 19.41 3.86 -17.52
C ASN A 43 18.76 2.72 -16.71
N ARG A 44 19.52 1.68 -16.36
CA ARG A 44 19.04 0.61 -15.47
C ARG A 44 18.70 1.14 -14.08
N LEU A 45 19.51 2.04 -13.54
CA LEU A 45 19.27 2.65 -12.24
C LEU A 45 18.01 3.52 -12.25
N GLN A 46 17.76 4.26 -13.33
CA GLN A 46 16.53 5.03 -13.51
C GLN A 46 15.30 4.13 -13.56
N ASN A 47 15.34 3.05 -14.35
CA ASN A 47 14.24 2.08 -14.41
C ASN A 47 13.98 1.42 -13.05
N LEU A 48 15.05 1.09 -12.30
CA LEU A 48 14.90 0.54 -10.96
C LEU A 48 14.29 1.56 -9.98
N ASN A 49 14.64 2.84 -10.12
CA ASN A 49 14.05 3.91 -9.34
C ASN A 49 12.54 4.04 -9.62
N GLU A 50 12.14 3.93 -10.88
CA GLU A 50 10.73 3.90 -11.30
C GLU A 50 10.01 2.68 -10.72
N TYR A 51 10.60 1.47 -10.79
CA TYR A 51 10.02 0.28 -10.14
C TYR A 51 9.86 0.41 -8.62
N ILE A 52 10.79 1.09 -7.95
CA ILE A 52 10.69 1.36 -6.51
C ILE A 52 9.51 2.30 -6.24
N LYS A 53 9.34 3.36 -7.04
CA LYS A 53 8.20 4.28 -6.92
C LYS A 53 6.86 3.59 -7.18
N ASP A 54 6.76 2.78 -8.22
CA ASP A 54 5.57 1.98 -8.50
C ASP A 54 5.21 1.07 -7.30
N THR A 55 6.23 0.49 -6.66
CA THR A 55 6.05 -0.34 -5.48
C THR A 55 5.65 0.48 -4.25
N GLU A 56 6.21 1.67 -4.07
CA GLU A 56 5.84 2.61 -2.99
C GLU A 56 4.38 3.04 -3.11
N ASP A 57 3.94 3.39 -4.32
CA ASP A 57 2.55 3.73 -4.60
C ASP A 57 1.62 2.54 -4.36
N MET A 58 2.03 1.32 -4.74
CA MET A 58 1.28 0.10 -4.42
C MET A 58 1.15 -0.10 -2.90
N VAL A 59 2.22 0.11 -2.14
CA VAL A 59 2.19 -0.02 -0.67
C VAL A 59 1.27 1.03 -0.06
N ASN A 60 1.32 2.28 -0.52
CA ASN A 60 0.45 3.34 -0.05
C ASN A 60 -1.04 3.02 -0.28
N ILE A 61 -1.39 2.55 -1.49
CA ILE A 61 -2.76 2.12 -1.80
C ILE A 61 -3.22 0.98 -0.88
N LYS A 62 -2.37 -0.03 -0.66
CA LYS A 62 -2.70 -1.16 0.24
C LYS A 62 -2.84 -0.72 1.69
N LEU A 63 -1.99 0.20 2.16
CA LEU A 63 -2.07 0.71 3.52
C LEU A 63 -3.36 1.48 3.77
N ASP A 64 -3.80 2.28 2.80
CA ASP A 64 -5.05 3.01 2.86
C ASP A 64 -6.26 2.06 2.79
N GLN A 65 -6.20 1.02 1.97
CA GLN A 65 -7.23 -0.03 1.95
C GLN A 65 -7.32 -0.74 3.30
N HIS A 66 -6.20 -1.11 3.91
CA HIS A 66 -6.19 -1.74 5.24
C HIS A 66 -6.71 -0.81 6.34
N ARG A 67 -6.35 0.48 6.32
CA ARG A 67 -6.90 1.48 7.26
C ARG A 67 -8.41 1.62 7.10
N ASN A 68 -8.89 1.67 5.86
CA ASN A 68 -10.31 1.76 5.57
C ASN A 68 -11.07 0.51 6.05
N GLN A 69 -10.50 -0.68 5.86
CA GLN A 69 -11.04 -1.93 6.39
C GLN A 69 -11.10 -1.94 7.92
N LEU A 70 -10.06 -1.44 8.60
CA LEU A 70 -10.03 -1.35 10.06
C LEU A 70 -11.11 -0.40 10.59
N ILE A 71 -11.24 0.81 10.03
CA ILE A 71 -12.28 1.79 10.43
C ILE A 71 -13.67 1.20 10.23
N THR A 72 -13.88 0.49 9.12
CA THR A 72 -15.16 -0.11 8.80
C THR A 72 -15.51 -1.23 9.78
N THR A 73 -14.54 -2.07 10.13
CA THR A 73 -14.73 -3.16 11.10
C THR A 73 -15.00 -2.60 12.50
N ASP A 74 -14.25 -1.58 12.91
CA ASP A 74 -14.42 -0.91 14.21
C ASP A 74 -15.80 -0.26 14.35
N LEU A 75 -16.30 0.38 13.28
CA LEU A 75 -17.64 0.96 13.24
C LEU A 75 -18.74 -0.11 13.46
N ILE A 76 -18.62 -1.26 12.79
CA ILE A 76 -19.58 -2.36 12.94
C ILE A 76 -19.55 -2.93 14.37
N LEU A 77 -18.35 -3.15 14.93
CA LEU A 77 -18.18 -3.66 16.29
C LEU A 77 -18.71 -2.67 17.35
N THR A 78 -18.47 -1.38 17.16
CA THR A 78 -18.98 -0.33 18.05
C THR A 78 -20.50 -0.26 18.00
N ALA A 79 -21.10 -0.33 16.80
CA ALA A 79 -22.55 -0.37 16.64
C ALA A 79 -23.18 -1.62 17.30
N PHE A 80 -22.55 -2.79 17.14
CA PHE A 80 -22.97 -4.02 17.80
C PHE A 80 -22.93 -3.89 19.33
N THR A 81 -21.82 -3.36 19.85
CA THR A 81 -21.64 -3.13 21.29
C THR A 81 -22.67 -2.14 21.83
N CYS A 82 -23.00 -1.09 21.07
CA CYS A 82 -24.06 -0.14 21.40
C CYS A 82 -25.44 -0.82 21.50
N ALA A 83 -25.77 -1.69 20.53
CA ALA A 83 -27.01 -2.46 20.56
C ALA A 83 -27.09 -3.39 21.78
N MET A 84 -26.01 -4.12 22.07
CA MET A 84 -25.90 -4.98 23.25
C MET A 84 -26.00 -4.19 24.56
N ALA A 85 -25.42 -2.99 24.62
CA ALA A 85 -25.50 -2.12 25.79
C ALA A 85 -26.95 -1.71 26.08
N MET A 86 -27.73 -1.37 25.06
CA MET A 86 -29.16 -1.03 25.23
C MET A 86 -29.99 -2.21 25.77
N VAL A 87 -29.73 -3.44 25.30
CA VAL A 87 -30.39 -4.64 25.84
C VAL A 87 -29.95 -4.90 27.27
N THR A 88 -28.66 -4.77 27.54
CA THR A 88 -28.06 -5.02 28.87
C THR A 88 -28.55 -4.02 29.92
N THR A 89 -28.73 -2.75 29.58
CA THR A 89 -29.27 -1.75 30.52
C THR A 89 -30.73 -2.04 30.86
N ILE A 90 -31.56 -2.39 29.87
CA ILE A 90 -32.96 -2.79 30.10
C ILE A 90 -33.00 -4.04 30.98
N ALA A 91 -32.26 -5.09 30.61
CA ALA A 91 -32.17 -6.31 31.41
C ALA A 91 -31.64 -6.06 32.83
N GLY A 92 -30.67 -5.14 32.99
CA GLY A 92 -30.11 -4.77 34.28
C GLY A 92 -31.10 -4.04 35.19
N ILE A 93 -31.82 -3.04 34.65
CA ILE A 93 -32.84 -2.30 35.41
C ILE A 93 -33.93 -3.25 35.94
N PHE A 94 -34.39 -4.18 35.11
CA PHE A 94 -35.43 -5.13 35.51
C PHE A 94 -34.90 -6.37 36.27
N GLY A 95 -33.60 -6.67 36.19
CA GLY A 95 -32.97 -7.79 36.90
C GLY A 95 -32.48 -7.42 38.30
N MET A 96 -32.42 -6.13 38.63
CA MET A 96 -32.14 -5.64 39.98
C MET A 96 -33.35 -5.89 40.89
N ASN A 97 -33.09 -6.10 42.19
CA ASN A 97 -34.11 -6.32 43.23
C ASN A 97 -34.91 -5.03 43.51
N LEU A 98 -35.59 -4.53 42.49
CA LEU A 98 -36.50 -3.40 42.53
C LEU A 98 -37.91 -3.97 42.56
N ASP A 99 -38.58 -3.81 43.71
CA ASP A 99 -40.00 -4.10 43.86
C ASP A 99 -40.79 -3.14 42.96
N SER A 100 -40.95 -3.56 41.72
CA SER A 100 -41.65 -2.85 40.69
C SER A 100 -42.89 -3.69 40.42
N GLY A 101 -44.08 -3.18 40.76
CA GLY A 101 -45.37 -3.86 40.54
C GLY A 101 -45.66 -4.27 39.08
N LEU A 102 -44.73 -4.03 38.15
CA LEU A 102 -44.68 -4.60 36.81
C LEU A 102 -44.25 -6.09 36.78
N GLN A 103 -43.54 -6.56 37.81
CA GLN A 103 -43.10 -7.94 37.96
C GLN A 103 -44.19 -8.83 38.59
N GLU A 104 -45.14 -8.24 39.31
CA GLU A 104 -46.34 -8.92 39.86
C GLU A 104 -47.29 -9.43 38.76
N VAL A 105 -47.25 -8.83 37.57
CA VAL A 105 -48.05 -9.28 36.42
C VAL A 105 -47.29 -10.37 35.65
N GLU A 106 -47.83 -11.58 35.65
CA GLU A 106 -47.25 -12.76 35.00
C GLU A 106 -46.84 -12.46 33.54
N GLY A 107 -45.56 -12.63 33.22
CA GLY A 107 -45.04 -12.60 31.86
C GLY A 107 -44.65 -11.22 31.27
N VAL A 108 -44.98 -10.09 31.92
CA VAL A 108 -44.67 -8.74 31.40
C VAL A 108 -43.15 -8.51 31.28
N PHE A 109 -42.37 -8.96 32.27
CA PHE A 109 -40.91 -8.89 32.24
C PHE A 109 -40.32 -9.60 31.01
N VAL A 110 -40.80 -10.81 30.71
CA VAL A 110 -40.33 -11.61 29.56
C VAL A 110 -40.71 -10.91 28.26
N GLN A 111 -41.94 -10.39 28.15
CA GLN A 111 -42.37 -9.66 26.95
C GLN A 111 -41.53 -8.41 26.68
N VAL A 112 -41.24 -7.60 27.70
CA VAL A 112 -40.41 -6.39 27.56
C VAL A 112 -38.96 -6.73 27.19
N THR A 113 -38.42 -7.80 27.78
CA THR A 113 -37.05 -8.26 27.50
C THR A 113 -36.90 -8.84 26.10
N VAL A 114 -37.89 -9.63 25.64
CA VAL A 114 -37.91 -10.15 24.27
C VAL A 114 -38.12 -9.02 23.27
N ALA A 115 -39.04 -8.09 23.54
CA ALA A 115 -39.31 -6.95 22.67
C ALA A 115 -38.09 -6.02 22.53
N SER A 116 -37.37 -5.75 23.61
CA SER A 116 -36.15 -4.93 23.56
C SER A 116 -35.02 -5.63 22.81
N CYS A 117 -34.87 -6.94 22.97
CA CYS A 117 -33.88 -7.74 22.25
C CYS A 117 -34.18 -7.76 20.73
N VAL A 118 -35.43 -8.00 20.34
CA VAL A 118 -35.87 -7.95 18.95
C VAL A 118 -35.69 -6.54 18.36
N GLY A 119 -36.03 -5.50 19.13
CA GLY A 119 -35.83 -4.11 18.73
C GLY A 119 -34.35 -3.78 18.48
N ALA A 120 -33.45 -4.20 19.36
CA ALA A 120 -32.01 -3.98 19.22
C ALA A 120 -31.43 -4.72 18.00
N VAL A 121 -31.82 -5.98 17.79
CA VAL A 121 -31.42 -6.76 16.61
C VAL A 121 -31.95 -6.13 15.33
N GLY A 122 -33.21 -5.66 15.33
CA GLY A 122 -33.81 -4.96 14.19
C GLY A 122 -33.09 -3.66 13.86
N MET A 123 -32.79 -2.84 14.87
CA MET A 123 -32.01 -1.60 14.73
C MET A 123 -30.60 -1.87 14.18
N PHE A 124 -29.92 -2.90 14.69
CA PHE A 124 -28.61 -3.31 14.19
C PHE A 124 -28.67 -3.82 12.75
N ALA A 125 -29.65 -4.64 12.40
CA ALA A 125 -29.85 -5.12 11.04
C ALA A 125 -30.15 -3.99 10.06
N LEU A 126 -31.02 -3.04 10.43
CA LEU A 126 -31.29 -1.84 9.64
C LEU A 126 -30.04 -0.99 9.44
N PHE A 127 -29.22 -0.82 10.48
CA PHE A 127 -27.95 -0.12 10.40
C PHE A 127 -26.98 -0.81 9.43
N VAL A 128 -26.86 -2.14 9.48
CA VAL A 128 -26.04 -2.93 8.55
C VAL A 128 -26.56 -2.81 7.12
N ILE A 129 -27.87 -2.94 6.89
CA ILE A 129 -28.49 -2.80 5.57
C ILE A 129 -28.28 -1.38 5.02
N TRP A 130 -28.42 -0.37 5.87
CA TRP A 130 -28.12 1.01 5.52
C TRP A 130 -26.64 1.17 5.13
N ALA A 131 -25.70 0.70 5.95
CA ALA A 131 -24.27 0.74 5.64
C ALA A 131 -23.93 0.01 4.32
N TRP A 132 -24.63 -1.10 4.03
CA TRP A 132 -24.48 -1.83 2.77
C TRP A 132 -25.03 -1.06 1.57
N ARG A 133 -26.18 -0.41 1.73
CA ARG A 133 -26.86 0.37 0.67
C ARG A 133 -26.08 1.63 0.28
N TYR A 134 -25.38 2.25 1.23
CA TYR A 134 -24.53 3.42 0.95
C TYR A 134 -23.19 3.05 0.31
N GLY A 135 -22.94 1.76 0.03
CA GLY A 135 -21.74 1.31 -0.64
C GLY A 135 -20.47 1.41 0.22
N LEU A 136 -20.58 1.83 1.49
CA LEU A 136 -19.45 2.01 2.40
C LEU A 136 -18.66 0.70 2.61
N LEU A 137 -19.34 -0.44 2.47
CA LEU A 137 -18.78 -1.79 2.60
C LEU A 137 -18.32 -2.42 1.28
N VAL A 138 -18.68 -1.84 0.13
CA VAL A 138 -18.39 -2.41 -1.21
C VAL A 138 -17.11 -1.83 -1.83
N PHE A 139 -16.56 -0.75 -1.26
CA PHE A 139 -15.29 -0.15 -1.69
C PHE A 139 -14.06 -0.61 -0.86
N ALA A 140 -14.18 -1.71 -0.11
CA ALA A 140 -13.06 -2.33 0.61
C ALA A 140 -12.35 -3.41 -0.21
#